data_AF-A0A926C1N6-F1
#
_entry.id   AF-A0A926C1N6-F1
#
_cell.length_a   1.000
_cell.length_b   1.000
_cell.length_c   1.000
_cell.angle_alpha   90.00
_cell.angle_beta   90.00
_cell.angle_gamma   90.00
#
_symmetry.space_group_name_H-M   'P 1'
#
loop_
_entity.id
_entity.type
_entity.pdbx_description
1 polymer ?
#
loop_
_entity_poly.entity_id
_entity_poly.type
_entity_poly.pdbx_seq_one_letter_code
_entity_poly.pdbx_strand_id
1 'polypeptide(L)'
;MNNVLATGIETGDPVREESSFKVSMHTAPHWKMNLMLAIPGPARITIILKNSNNTVLYREVVKKGSRGYWRRFDFKGSEPGAYQFEITDGRQTATRRVDIVNLPAIDAQQYLIYGPQLTP
;
A
#
# COMPACT_ATOMS: atom_id res chain seq x y z
N MET A 1 -58.61 -0.07 -32.94
CA MET A 1 -57.40 0.39 -33.65
C MET A 1 -56.26 0.51 -32.65
N ASN A 2 -55.32 -0.43 -32.77
CA ASN A 2 -53.86 -0.37 -32.57
C ASN A 2 -53.22 -0.04 -31.21
N ASN A 3 -52.36 -0.99 -30.79
CA ASN A 3 -51.38 -1.04 -29.72
C ASN A 3 -50.32 0.08 -29.74
N VAL A 4 -49.70 0.37 -28.59
CA VAL A 4 -48.23 0.60 -28.49
C VAL A 4 -47.70 0.14 -27.11
N LEU A 5 -46.70 -0.76 -27.13
CA LEU A 5 -45.67 -0.98 -26.11
C LEU A 5 -44.43 -0.16 -26.50
N ALA A 6 -43.77 0.54 -25.57
CA ALA A 6 -42.33 0.94 -25.65
C ALA A 6 -41.94 1.73 -24.38
N THR A 7 -41.16 1.14 -23.45
CA THR A 7 -39.69 1.25 -23.27
C THR A 7 -39.13 2.64 -22.95
N GLY A 8 -38.51 2.76 -21.78
CA GLY A 8 -37.50 3.76 -21.45
C GLY A 8 -36.64 3.25 -20.30
N ILE A 9 -35.37 2.94 -20.60
CA ILE A 9 -34.37 2.36 -19.71
C ILE A 9 -33.81 3.46 -18.80
N GLU A 10 -33.88 3.32 -17.48
CA GLU A 10 -33.00 4.04 -16.56
C GLU A 10 -31.92 3.07 -16.04
N THR A 11 -31.00 2.70 -16.93
CA THR A 11 -29.64 2.35 -16.51
C THR A 11 -28.97 3.66 -16.08
N GLY A 12 -29.27 4.07 -14.84
CA GLY A 12 -28.38 4.95 -14.12
C GLY A 12 -27.14 4.15 -13.75
N ASP A 13 -26.19 4.04 -14.68
CA ASP A 13 -24.84 3.65 -14.30
C ASP A 13 -24.43 4.58 -13.15
N PRO A 14 -24.00 4.05 -11.99
CA PRO A 14 -23.52 4.92 -10.93
C PRO A 14 -22.37 5.72 -11.53
N VAL A 15 -22.51 7.05 -11.56
CA VAL A 15 -21.41 7.96 -11.89
C VAL A 15 -20.28 7.58 -10.94
N ARG A 16 -19.29 6.85 -11.46
CA ARG A 16 -18.11 6.49 -10.70
C ARG A 16 -17.40 7.81 -10.42
N GLU A 17 -17.55 8.31 -9.21
CA GLU A 17 -16.84 9.49 -8.75
C GLU A 17 -15.35 9.23 -9.01
N GLU A 18 -14.75 9.99 -9.92
CA GLU A 18 -13.34 9.79 -10.23
C GLU A 18 -12.52 10.09 -8.98
N SER A 19 -11.73 9.09 -8.56
CA SER A 19 -10.91 9.17 -7.36
C SER A 19 -10.04 10.43 -7.39
N SER A 20 -10.12 11.25 -6.34
CA SER A 20 -9.41 12.53 -6.24
C SER A 20 -7.88 12.38 -6.16
N PHE A 21 -7.41 11.15 -5.96
CA PHE A 21 -6.01 10.76 -6.04
C PHE A 21 -5.86 9.29 -6.49
N LYS A 22 -4.69 8.93 -7.02
CA LYS A 22 -4.26 7.54 -7.24
C LYS A 22 -3.01 7.25 -6.43
N VAL A 23 -2.97 6.11 -5.75
CA VAL A 23 -1.87 5.71 -4.87
C VAL A 23 -1.03 4.62 -5.52
N SER A 24 0.28 4.83 -5.60
CA SER A 24 1.26 3.82 -5.96
C SER A 24 2.31 3.70 -4.87
N MET A 25 2.63 2.47 -4.48
CA MET A 25 3.68 2.18 -3.50
C MET A 25 4.60 1.09 -4.04
N HIS A 26 5.90 1.26 -3.84
CA HIS A 26 6.89 0.26 -4.22
C HIS A 26 8.06 0.23 -3.24
N THR A 27 8.56 -0.97 -3.01
CA THR A 27 9.77 -1.20 -2.21
C THR A 27 10.98 -0.59 -2.89
N ALA A 28 11.89 -0.04 -2.10
CA ALA A 28 13.21 0.40 -2.50
C ALA A 28 14.26 -0.34 -1.66
N PRO A 29 15.52 -0.46 -2.13
CA PRO A 29 16.58 -1.12 -1.39
C PRO A 29 16.77 -0.54 0.01
N HIS A 30 17.34 -1.35 0.92
CA HIS A 30 17.67 -0.95 2.29
C HIS A 30 16.46 -0.50 3.12
N TRP A 31 15.42 -1.35 3.22
CA TRP A 31 14.25 -1.12 4.09
C TRP A 31 13.44 0.13 3.75
N LYS A 32 13.47 0.57 2.49
CA LYS A 32 12.79 1.79 2.07
C LYS A 32 11.51 1.49 1.32
N MET A 33 10.53 2.36 1.47
CA MET A 33 9.27 2.33 0.73
C MET A 33 9.03 3.71 0.11
N ASN A 34 8.75 3.74 -1.19
CA ASN A 34 8.34 4.97 -1.85
C ASN A 34 6.81 5.00 -1.98
N LEU A 35 6.22 6.10 -1.55
CA LEU A 35 4.82 6.45 -1.76
C LEU A 35 4.72 7.52 -2.84
N MET A 36 3.88 7.28 -3.83
CA MET A 36 3.56 8.21 -4.90
C MET A 36 2.06 8.44 -4.96
N LEU A 37 1.66 9.71 -5.05
CA LEU A 37 0.28 10.10 -5.32
C LEU A 37 0.22 10.86 -6.64
N ALA A 38 -0.72 10.49 -7.50
CA ALA A 38 -1.19 11.34 -8.60
C ALA A 38 -2.48 12.02 -8.14
N ILE A 39 -2.56 13.34 -8.27
CA ILE A 39 -3.67 14.15 -7.73
C ILE A 39 -4.25 14.97 -8.90
N PRO A 40 -5.21 14.42 -9.67
CA PRO A 40 -5.70 15.04 -10.90
C PRO A 40 -6.45 16.36 -10.69
N GLY A 41 -7.05 16.54 -9.51
CA GLY A 41 -7.82 17.73 -9.16
C GLY A 41 -7.31 18.45 -7.91
N PRO A 42 -7.86 19.62 -7.57
CA PRO A 42 -7.42 20.36 -6.40
C PRO A 42 -7.99 19.75 -5.11
N ALA A 43 -7.37 18.68 -4.62
CA ALA A 43 -7.73 17.99 -3.39
C ALA A 43 -6.70 18.24 -2.27
N ARG A 44 -7.17 18.25 -1.02
CA ARG A 44 -6.30 18.24 0.16
C ARG A 44 -6.17 16.80 0.61
N ILE A 45 -4.97 16.23 0.53
CA ILE A 45 -4.74 14.83 0.88
C ILE A 45 -4.01 14.73 2.21
N THR A 46 -4.48 13.88 3.11
CA THR A 46 -3.80 13.53 4.37
C THR A 46 -3.20 12.14 4.22
N ILE A 47 -1.92 12.00 4.54
CA ILE A 47 -1.20 10.74 4.63
C ILE A 47 -0.93 10.45 6.10
N ILE A 48 -1.27 9.25 6.56
CA ILE A 48 -1.03 8.79 7.93
C ILE A 48 -0.33 7.43 7.86
N LEU A 49 0.71 7.22 8.65
CA LEU A 49 1.35 5.91 8.85
C LEU A 49 1.13 5.49 10.30
N LYS A 50 0.62 4.28 10.49
CA LYS A 50 0.42 3.65 11.81
C LYS A 50 1.19 2.34 11.92
N ASN A 51 1.61 1.99 13.14
CA ASN A 51 2.06 0.63 13.45
C ASN A 51 0.87 -0.28 13.80
N SER A 52 1.16 -1.53 14.15
CA SER A 52 0.19 -2.56 14.54
C SER A 52 -0.65 -2.19 15.76
N ASN A 53 -0.15 -1.33 16.63
CA ASN A 53 -0.85 -0.84 17.82
C ASN A 53 -1.74 0.39 17.51
N ASN A 54 -1.95 0.72 16.22
CA ASN A 54 -2.63 1.92 15.76
C ASN A 54 -1.96 3.25 16.18
N THR A 55 -0.73 3.21 16.69
CA THR A 55 0.04 4.41 17.01
C THR A 55 0.42 5.12 15.72
N VAL A 56 0.07 6.40 15.60
CA VAL A 56 0.45 7.24 14.46
C VAL A 56 1.93 7.56 14.55
N LEU A 57 2.72 7.01 13.63
CA LEU A 57 4.16 7.27 13.51
C LEU A 57 4.44 8.50 12.64
N TYR A 58 3.54 8.78 11.71
CA TYR A 58 3.68 9.90 10.79
C TYR A 58 2.33 10.40 10.29
N ARG A 59 2.22 11.71 10.10
CA ARG A 59 1.06 12.39 9.53
C ARG A 59 1.51 13.60 8.73
N GLU A 60 1.05 13.72 7.49
CA GLU A 60 1.29 14.89 6.65
C GLU A 60 0.05 15.26 5.84
N VAL A 61 -0.12 16.56 5.61
CA VAL A 61 -1.16 17.10 4.74
C VAL A 61 -0.50 17.65 3.48
N VAL A 62 -0.80 17.04 2.34
CA VAL A 62 -0.44 17.54 1.01
C VAL A 62 -1.37 18.72 0.69
N LYS A 63 -0.77 19.87 0.38
CA LYS A 63 -1.50 21.10 0.09
C LYS A 63 -2.30 20.97 -1.21
N LYS A 64 -3.43 21.68 -1.27
CA LYS A 64 -4.29 21.79 -2.46
C LYS A 64 -3.48 22.36 -3.64
N GLY A 65 -3.66 21.79 -4.82
CA GLY A 65 -3.02 22.24 -6.07
C GLY A 65 -1.73 21.49 -6.46
N SER A 66 -1.21 20.63 -5.59
CA SER A 66 -0.17 19.68 -5.98
C SER A 66 -0.74 18.66 -6.97
N ARG A 67 -0.18 18.55 -8.18
CA ARG A 67 -0.57 17.53 -9.19
C ARG A 67 -0.07 16.13 -8.86
N GLY A 68 0.91 16.04 -7.97
CA GLY A 68 1.45 14.79 -7.49
C GLY A 68 2.26 14.99 -6.21
N TYR A 69 2.58 13.88 -5.57
CA TYR A 69 3.33 13.84 -4.34
C TYR A 69 4.24 12.61 -4.33
N TRP A 70 5.45 12.76 -3.83
CA TRP A 70 6.37 11.66 -3.61
C TRP A 70 6.99 11.75 -2.22
N ARG A 71 7.02 10.63 -1.51
CA ARG A 71 7.76 10.52 -0.26
C ARG A 71 8.36 9.15 -0.07
N ARG A 72 9.59 9.13 0.46
CA ARG A 72 10.28 7.93 0.89
C ARG A 72 10.16 7.76 2.40
N PHE A 73 9.87 6.54 2.82
CA PHE A 73 9.86 6.09 4.20
C PHE A 73 11.00 5.10 4.41
N ASP A 74 11.70 5.23 5.54
CA ASP A 74 12.77 4.33 5.95
C ASP A 74 12.28 3.51 7.14
N PHE A 75 12.23 2.18 6.97
CA PHE A 75 11.81 1.23 7.99
C PHE A 75 13.01 0.55 8.66
N LYS A 76 14.24 1.03 8.42
CA LYS A 76 15.42 0.49 9.10
C LYS A 76 15.25 0.62 10.61
N GLY A 77 15.38 -0.50 11.33
CA GLY A 77 15.23 -0.55 12.78
C GLY A 77 13.77 -0.49 13.27
N SER A 78 12.80 -0.52 12.36
CA SER A 78 11.40 -0.73 12.73
C SER A 78 11.20 -2.13 13.31
N GLU A 79 10.31 -2.25 14.29
CA GLU A 79 9.93 -3.53 14.85
C GLU A 79 9.26 -4.42 13.77
N PRO A 80 9.44 -5.75 13.83
CA PRO A 80 8.66 -6.66 13.01
C PRO A 80 7.16 -6.47 13.29
N GLY A 81 6.35 -6.37 12.23
CA GLY A 81 4.93 -6.14 12.36
C GLY A 81 4.28 -5.53 11.13
N ALA A 82 2.97 -5.35 11.24
CA ALA A 82 2.15 -4.72 10.21
C ALA A 82 2.13 -3.19 10.39
N TYR A 83 2.40 -2.48 9.30
CA TYR A 83 2.33 -1.03 9.20
C TYR A 83 1.27 -0.66 8.17
N GLN A 84 0.51 0.39 8.47
CA GLN A 84 -0.62 0.81 7.65
C GLN A 84 -0.48 2.27 7.23
N PHE A 85 -0.48 2.50 5.92
CA PHE A 85 -0.68 3.82 5.32
C PHE A 85 -2.17 4.05 5.09
N GLU A 86 -2.68 5.17 5.60
CA GLU A 86 -4.02 5.69 5.30
C GLU A 86 -3.84 7.00 4.52
N ILE A 87 -4.36 7.03 3.29
CA ILE A 87 -4.34 8.19 2.42
C ILE A 87 -5.78 8.62 2.19
N THR A 88 -6.14 9.84 2.59
CA THR A 88 -7.53 10.31 2.54
C THR A 88 -7.64 11.75 2.09
N ASP A 89 -8.69 12.07 1.34
CA ASP A 89 -9.11 13.44 1.04
C ASP A 89 -10.26 13.94 1.93
N GLY A 90 -10.67 13.13 2.92
CA GLY A 90 -11.83 13.34 3.79
C GLY A 90 -13.14 12.75 3.28
N ARG A 91 -13.23 12.34 2.00
CA ARG A 91 -14.40 11.65 1.42
C ARG A 91 -14.10 10.18 1.15
N GLN A 92 -12.93 9.91 0.59
CA GLN A 92 -12.42 8.58 0.30
C GLN A 92 -11.12 8.33 1.08
N THR A 93 -10.88 7.05 1.40
CA THR A 93 -9.65 6.60 2.05
C THR A 93 -9.09 5.40 1.31
N ALA A 94 -7.82 5.46 0.93
CA ALA A 94 -7.07 4.32 0.46
C ALA A 94 -6.15 3.82 1.57
N THR A 95 -6.24 2.52 1.86
CA THR A 95 -5.39 1.85 2.85
C THR A 95 -4.36 0.97 2.15
N ARG A 96 -3.11 1.02 2.61
CA ARG A 96 -2.02 0.17 2.11
C ARG A 96 -1.24 -0.41 3.30
N ARG A 97 -1.01 -1.72 3.27
CA ARG A 97 -0.30 -2.44 4.32
C ARG A 97 1.14 -2.75 3.89
N VAL A 98 2.06 -2.67 4.84
CA VAL A 98 3.46 -3.10 4.71
C VAL A 98 3.78 -3.99 5.90
N ASP A 99 4.27 -5.20 5.64
CA ASP A 99 4.69 -6.11 6.70
C ASP A 99 6.22 -6.13 6.79
N ILE A 100 6.74 -5.84 7.97
CA ILE A 100 8.15 -5.99 8.32
C ILE A 100 8.32 -7.34 8.98
N VAL A 101 9.08 -8.24 8.34
CA VAL A 101 9.34 -9.59 8.85
C VAL A 101 10.82 -9.76 9.16
N ASN A 102 11.11 -10.39 10.29
CA ASN A 102 12.46 -10.85 10.61
C ASN A 102 12.53 -12.35 10.31
N LEU A 103 13.12 -12.70 9.16
CA LEU A 103 13.37 -14.09 8.82
C LEU A 103 14.71 -14.49 9.46
N PRO A 104 14.78 -15.59 10.23
CA PRO A 104 16.06 -16.10 10.69
C PRO A 104 16.90 -16.48 9.46
N ALA A 105 18.22 -16.32 9.58
CA ALA A 105 19.14 -16.84 8.58
C ALA A 105 18.91 -18.36 8.46
N ILE A 106 18.51 -18.81 7.27
CA ILE A 106 18.45 -20.24 6.97
C ILE A 106 19.91 -20.66 6.78
N ASP A 107 20.48 -21.35 7.78
CA ASP A 107 21.82 -21.90 7.65
C ASP A 107 21.81 -22.90 6.48
N ALA A 108 22.68 -22.70 5.50
CA ALA A 108 22.71 -23.50 4.28
C ALA A 108 22.93 -24.98 4.65
N GLN A 109 22.16 -25.87 4.02
CA GLN A 109 22.13 -27.32 4.29
C GLN A 109 23.53 -27.90 4.54
N GLN A 110 23.78 -28.32 5.78
CA GLN A 110 24.98 -29.08 6.15
C GLN A 110 24.70 -30.56 5.94
N TYR A 111 25.41 -31.19 5.01
CA TYR A 111 25.38 -32.64 4.81
C TYR A 111 26.54 -33.28 5.59
N LEU A 112 26.22 -34.13 6.56
CA LEU A 112 27.19 -35.02 7.20
C LEU A 112 27.29 -36.31 6.35
N ILE A 113 28.43 -36.53 5.73
CA ILE A 113 28.73 -37.78 5.00
C ILE A 113 29.69 -38.59 5.85
N TYR A 114 29.28 -39.81 6.25
CA TYR A 114 30.13 -40.79 6.92
C TYR A 114 30.34 -42.00 5.99
N GLY A 115 31.60 -42.46 5.88
CA GLY A 115 31.99 -43.65 5.13
C GLY A 115 32.80 -44.62 6.01
N PRO A 116 32.82 -45.93 5.69
CA PRO A 116 33.51 -46.93 6.49
C PRO A 116 35.02 -46.71 6.49
N GLN A 117 35.63 -46.68 7.68
CA GLN A 117 37.08 -46.70 7.81
C GLN A 117 37.57 -48.14 7.64
N LEU A 118 38.27 -48.40 6.55
CA LEU A 118 39.01 -49.65 6.38
C LEU A 118 40.26 -49.58 7.28
N THR A 119 40.24 -50.29 8.40
CA THR A 119 41.44 -50.54 9.21
C THR A 119 42.32 -51.62 8.57
N PRO A 120 43.66 -51.49 8.66
CA PRO A 120 44.63 -52.36 7.97
C PRO A 120 44.67 -53.80 8.49
#